data_AF-T1G337-F1
#
_entry.id   AF-T1G337-F1
#
_cell.length_a   1.000
_cell.length_b   1.000
_cell.length_c   1.000
_cell.angle_alpha   90.00
_cell.angle_beta   90.00
_cell.angle_gamma   90.00
#
_symmetry.space_group_name_H-M   'P 1'
#
loop_
_entity.id
_entity.type
_entity.pdbx_description
1 polymer ?
#
loop_
_entity_poly.entity_id
_entity_poly.type
_entity_poly.pdbx_seq_one_letter_code
_entity_poly.pdbx_strand_id
1 'polypeptide(L)'
;MGAATSNAFWLSPDIRPDYQKDPIFDPQYGFDKPRVPRKMIATEEELNAANIPPENRDYCSHLLIKYFACREQKFPLTYFCKDERNAYSHCEYDEYVIIP
;
A
#
# COMPACT_ATOMS: atom_id res chain seq x y z
N MET A 1 16.84 6.36 -13.73
CA MET A 1 16.27 5.13 -14.34
C MET A 1 17.09 3.98 -13.80
N GLY A 2 16.49 3.13 -12.97
CA GLY A 2 17.21 2.09 -12.22
C GLY A 2 17.82 1.02 -13.12
N ALA A 3 18.90 0.40 -12.66
CA ALA A 3 19.73 -0.55 -13.41
C ALA A 3 18.98 -1.79 -13.96
N ALA A 4 17.75 -2.06 -13.51
CA ALA A 4 16.96 -3.22 -13.91
C ALA A 4 16.31 -3.11 -15.30
N THR A 5 16.38 -1.97 -15.99
CA THR A 5 15.53 -1.71 -17.17
C THR A 5 16.23 -1.61 -18.52
N SER A 6 17.53 -1.31 -18.62
CA SER A 6 18.11 -0.96 -19.92
C SER A 6 18.59 -2.15 -20.74
N ASN A 7 19.43 -3.03 -20.18
CA ASN A 7 20.01 -4.15 -20.93
C ASN A 7 19.19 -5.45 -20.83
N ALA A 8 18.53 -5.69 -19.70
CA ALA A 8 17.75 -6.91 -19.46
C ALA A 8 16.46 -6.97 -20.29
N PHE A 9 15.85 -5.82 -20.61
CA PHE A 9 14.59 -5.76 -21.38
C PHE A 9 14.74 -6.30 -22.81
N TRP A 10 15.88 -6.05 -23.45
CA TRP A 10 16.13 -6.48 -24.83
C TRP A 10 16.90 -7.80 -24.94
N LEU A 11 17.80 -8.09 -23.99
CA LEU A 11 18.69 -9.26 -24.08
C LEU A 11 18.09 -10.55 -23.48
N SER A 12 17.15 -10.44 -22.54
CA SER A 12 16.61 -11.61 -21.82
C SER A 12 15.18 -11.35 -21.32
N PRO A 13 14.20 -11.16 -22.24
CA PRO A 13 12.82 -10.89 -21.86
C PRO A 13 12.18 -12.03 -21.03
N ASP A 14 12.63 -13.27 -21.22
CA ASP A 14 12.05 -14.46 -20.57
C ASP A 14 12.42 -14.60 -19.07
N ILE A 15 13.52 -13.99 -18.63
CA ILE A 15 14.01 -14.10 -17.24
C ILE A 15 13.41 -12.99 -16.36
N ARG A 16 13.05 -11.85 -16.96
CA ARG A 16 12.61 -10.67 -16.25
C ARG A 16 11.11 -10.78 -15.90
N PRO A 17 10.70 -10.52 -14.65
CA PRO A 17 9.29 -10.39 -14.33
C PRO A 17 8.68 -9.16 -15.02
N ASP A 18 7.50 -9.35 -15.58
CA ASP A 18 6.67 -8.27 -16.11
C ASP A 18 5.92 -7.60 -14.94
N TYR A 19 5.93 -6.27 -14.89
CA TYR A 19 5.27 -5.51 -13.82
C TYR A 19 3.76 -5.38 -14.01
N GLN A 20 3.26 -5.65 -15.22
CA GLN A 20 1.83 -5.56 -15.54
C GLN A 20 1.10 -6.88 -15.31
N LYS A 21 1.84 -7.98 -15.20
CA LYS A 21 1.28 -9.32 -15.04
C LYS A 21 1.33 -9.73 -13.58
N ASP A 22 0.32 -10.46 -13.15
CA ASP A 22 0.33 -11.09 -11.84
C ASP A 22 1.49 -12.10 -11.70
N PRO A 23 1.94 -12.38 -10.47
CA PRO A 23 2.97 -13.38 -10.22
C PRO A 23 2.61 -14.75 -10.82
N ILE A 24 3.55 -15.36 -11.54
CA ILE A 24 3.37 -16.66 -12.20
C ILE A 24 3.47 -17.82 -11.19
N PHE A 25 4.23 -17.62 -10.12
CA PHE A 25 4.51 -18.65 -9.10
C PHE A 25 3.45 -18.63 -7.99
N ASP A 26 3.18 -19.80 -7.42
CA ASP A 26 2.31 -19.94 -6.25
C ASP A 26 2.83 -19.06 -5.09
N PRO A 27 2.00 -18.20 -4.48
CA PRO A 27 2.38 -17.39 -3.32
C PRO A 27 2.97 -18.17 -2.12
N GLN A 28 2.72 -19.48 -2.03
CA GLN A 28 3.27 -20.37 -1.00
C GLN A 28 4.61 -21.02 -1.39
N TYR A 29 5.03 -20.93 -2.65
CA TYR A 29 6.25 -21.55 -3.15
C TYR A 29 7.50 -20.96 -2.47
N GLY A 30 8.32 -21.81 -1.84
CA GLY A 30 9.54 -21.41 -1.14
C GLY A 30 9.35 -21.05 0.34
N PHE A 31 8.12 -21.12 0.88
CA PHE A 31 7.86 -20.93 2.30
C PHE A 31 7.62 -22.27 3.00
N ASP A 32 8.42 -22.59 4.03
CA ASP A 32 8.28 -23.83 4.83
C ASP A 32 6.97 -23.87 5.64
N LYS A 33 6.42 -22.69 5.97
CA LYS A 33 5.21 -22.50 6.75
C LYS A 33 4.15 -21.77 5.92
N PRO A 34 2.85 -21.99 6.18
CA PRO A 34 1.80 -21.27 5.48
C PRO A 34 1.96 -19.76 5.66
N ARG A 35 1.94 -19.02 4.55
CA ARG A 35 1.99 -17.56 4.56
C ARG A 35 0.73 -17.01 5.21
N VAL A 36 0.89 -16.13 6.19
CA VAL A 36 -0.25 -15.48 6.85
C VAL A 36 -0.79 -14.38 5.92
N PRO A 37 -2.10 -14.38 5.59
CA PRO A 37 -2.68 -13.32 4.79
C PRO A 37 -2.71 -12.00 5.56
N ARG A 38 -2.52 -10.89 4.85
CA ARG A 38 -2.65 -9.55 5.45
C ARG A 38 -4.12 -9.31 5.79
N LYS A 39 -4.38 -8.76 6.97
CA LYS A 39 -5.72 -8.48 7.46
C LYS A 39 -6.04 -7.00 7.27
N MET A 40 -7.13 -6.71 6.56
CA MET A 40 -7.72 -5.36 6.51
C MET A 40 -8.28 -4.99 7.89
N ILE A 41 -7.92 -3.81 8.39
CA ILE A 41 -8.36 -3.33 9.70
C ILE A 41 -9.67 -2.52 9.58
N ALA A 42 -9.78 -1.68 8.54
CA ALA A 42 -10.99 -0.90 8.26
C ALA A 42 -12.06 -1.78 7.61
N THR A 43 -13.31 -1.59 8.00
CA THR A 43 -14.46 -2.22 7.36
C THR A 43 -14.88 -1.43 6.10
N GLU A 44 -15.53 -2.09 5.15
CA GLU A 44 -16.02 -1.42 3.93
C GLU A 44 -17.04 -0.31 4.25
N GLU A 45 -17.88 -0.53 5.27
CA GLU A 45 -18.87 0.44 5.75
C GLU A 45 -18.20 1.73 6.26
N GLU A 46 -17.10 1.61 7.03
CA GLU A 46 -16.32 2.74 7.51
C GLU A 46 -15.66 3.52 6.36
N LEU A 47 -15.10 2.82 5.37
CA LEU A 47 -14.48 3.45 4.19
C LEU A 47 -15.50 4.20 3.33
N ASN A 48 -16.71 3.64 3.19
CA ASN A 48 -17.82 4.28 2.49
C ASN A 48 -18.33 5.50 3.27
N ALA A 49 -18.49 5.39 4.59
CA ALA A 49 -18.93 6.50 5.44
C ALA A 49 -17.93 7.67 5.42
N ALA A 50 -16.63 7.38 5.37
CA ALA A 50 -15.56 8.37 5.24
C ALA A 50 -15.35 8.90 3.81
N ASN A 51 -16.15 8.47 2.83
CA ASN A 51 -16.04 8.84 1.42
C ASN A 51 -14.62 8.68 0.84
N ILE A 52 -13.93 7.59 1.20
CA ILE A 52 -12.57 7.32 0.70
C ILE A 52 -12.63 6.83 -0.75
N PRO A 53 -11.88 7.47 -1.69
CA PRO A 53 -11.78 7.02 -3.07
C PRO A 53 -11.23 5.59 -3.18
N PRO A 54 -11.65 4.79 -4.17
CA PRO A 54 -11.24 3.39 -4.30
C PRO A 54 -9.73 3.20 -4.41
N GLU A 55 -9.02 4.18 -4.98
CA GLU A 55 -7.55 4.17 -5.11
C GLU A 55 -6.83 4.18 -3.76
N ASN A 56 -7.45 4.76 -2.73
CA ASN A 56 -6.91 4.88 -1.38
C ASN A 56 -7.55 3.88 -0.41
N ARG A 57 -8.16 2.78 -0.91
CA ARG A 57 -8.79 1.72 -0.10
C ARG A 57 -7.86 0.52 0.10
N ASP A 58 -6.68 0.82 0.59
CA ASP A 58 -5.57 -0.08 0.90
C ASP A 58 -5.59 -0.59 2.36
N TYR A 59 -4.58 -1.38 2.77
CA TYR A 59 -4.51 -1.87 4.14
C TYR A 59 -4.25 -0.74 5.15
N CYS A 60 -3.72 0.39 4.70
CA CYS A 60 -3.40 1.57 5.50
C CYS A 60 -4.56 2.56 5.69
N SER A 61 -5.70 2.35 5.03
CA SER A 61 -6.85 3.28 5.03
C SER A 61 -7.42 3.60 6.41
N HIS A 62 -7.28 2.69 7.37
CA HIS A 62 -7.69 2.92 8.76
C HIS A 62 -6.94 4.09 9.42
N LEU A 63 -5.72 4.41 8.98
CA LEU A 63 -4.96 5.59 9.41
C LEU A 63 -5.39 6.84 8.65
N LEU A 64 -5.77 6.70 7.37
CA LEU A 64 -6.29 7.79 6.56
C LEU A 64 -7.58 8.38 7.16
N ILE A 65 -8.49 7.51 7.63
CA ILE A 65 -9.70 7.93 8.36
C ILE A 65 -9.33 8.79 9.57
N LYS A 66 -8.35 8.36 10.38
CA LYS A 66 -7.88 9.11 11.57
C LYS A 66 -7.29 10.46 11.18
N TYR A 67 -6.52 10.51 10.10
CA TYR A 67 -5.95 11.75 9.59
C TYR A 67 -7.03 12.74 9.14
N PHE A 68 -8.05 12.28 8.41
CA PHE A 68 -9.18 13.12 8.02
C PHE A 68 -9.99 13.62 9.22
N ALA A 69 -10.27 12.76 10.20
CA ALA A 69 -10.93 13.16 11.43
C ALA A 69 -10.14 14.24 12.19
N CYS A 70 -8.80 14.13 12.27
CA CYS A 70 -7.98 15.17 12.89
C CYS A 70 -8.06 16.50 12.13
N ARG A 71 -8.05 16.46 10.78
CA ARG A 71 -8.13 17.66 9.94
C ARG A 71 -9.43 18.42 10.13
N GLU A 72 -10.55 17.71 10.24
CA GLU A 72 -11.87 18.33 10.48
C GLU A 72 -11.92 19.01 11.86
N GLN A 73 -11.38 18.35 12.89
CA GLN A 73 -11.39 18.88 14.27
C GLN A 73 -10.49 20.10 14.45
N LYS A 74 -9.31 20.12 13.79
CA LYS A 74 -8.30 21.17 13.97
C LYS A 74 -8.31 22.22 12.85
N PHE A 75 -9.30 22.22 11.96
CA PHE A 75 -9.41 23.21 10.90
C PHE A 75 -9.54 24.63 11.48
N PRO A 76 -8.80 25.65 10.99
CA PRO A 76 -7.92 25.67 9.82
C PRO A 76 -6.45 25.27 10.09
N LEU A 77 -6.05 25.06 11.34
CA LEU A 77 -4.67 24.77 11.76
C LEU A 77 -4.32 23.28 11.66
N THR A 78 -4.40 22.74 10.44
CA THR A 78 -4.21 21.30 10.17
C THR A 78 -2.77 20.78 10.39
N TYR A 79 -1.78 21.66 10.58
CA TYR A 79 -0.39 21.26 10.86
C TYR A 79 -0.23 20.53 12.19
N PHE A 80 -1.15 20.72 13.14
CA PHE A 80 -1.19 19.97 14.39
C PHE A 80 -1.56 18.49 14.22
N CYS A 81 -1.90 18.04 13.00
CA CYS A 81 -2.18 16.65 12.65
C CYS A 81 -0.96 15.95 12.01
N LYS A 82 0.26 16.40 12.35
CA LYS A 82 1.50 15.87 11.76
C LYS A 82 1.73 14.40 12.12
N ASP A 83 1.39 14.01 13.34
CA ASP A 83 1.66 12.66 13.83
C ASP A 83 0.77 11.63 13.12
N GLU A 84 -0.51 11.95 12.94
CA GLU A 84 -1.46 11.14 12.19
C GLU A 84 -1.07 11.04 10.71
N ARG A 85 -0.62 12.16 10.13
CA ARG A 85 -0.09 12.18 8.76
C ARG A 85 1.15 11.27 8.63
N ASN A 86 2.09 11.39 9.57
CA ASN A 86 3.33 10.62 9.55
C ASN A 86 3.06 9.13 9.74
N ALA A 87 2.12 8.77 10.61
CA ALA A 87 1.70 7.39 10.80
C ALA A 87 1.11 6.81 9.49
N TYR A 88 0.24 7.55 8.81
CA TYR A 88 -0.29 7.15 7.50
C TYR A 88 0.83 6.99 6.47
N SER A 89 1.70 7.99 6.30
CA SER A 89 2.79 7.94 5.32
C SER A 89 3.82 6.82 5.60
N HIS A 90 4.06 6.48 6.86
CA HIS A 90 4.91 5.35 7.20
C HIS A 90 4.28 4.02 6.79
N CYS A 91 2.98 3.87 7.02
CA CYS A 91 2.23 2.67 6.61
C CYS A 91 2.27 2.50 5.08
N GLU A 92 2.02 3.57 4.32
CA GLU A 92 2.13 3.56 2.85
C GLU A 92 3.52 3.15 2.36
N TYR A 93 4.56 3.63 3.05
CA TYR A 93 5.93 3.24 2.75
C TYR A 93 6.18 1.75 3.01
N ASP A 94 5.69 1.23 4.14
CA ASP A 94 5.78 -0.19 4.45
C ASP A 94 5.02 -1.02 3.40
N GLU A 95 3.86 -0.56 2.92
CA GLU A 95 3.12 -1.22 1.84
C GLU A 95 3.95 -1.24 0.55
N TYR A 96 4.53 -0.10 0.17
CA TYR A 96 5.36 0.02 -1.03
C TYR A 96 6.57 -0.94 -1.00
N VAL A 97 7.14 -1.19 0.18
CA VAL A 97 8.24 -2.15 0.37
C VAL A 97 7.75 -3.60 0.31
N ILE A 98 6.50 -3.86 0.68
CA ILE A 98 5.92 -5.22 0.76
C ILE A 98 5.33 -5.67 -0.58
N ILE A 99 4.91 -4.76 -1.47
CA ILE A 99 4.32 -5.11 -2.78
C ILE A 99 5.31 -6.02 -3.56
N PRO A 100 4.93 -7.28 -3.83
CA PRO A 100 5.70 -8.20 -4.67
C PRO A 100 5.38 -8.03 -6.16
#